data_AF-A0A7J7LRU0-F1
#
_entry.id   AF-A0A7J7LRU0-F1
#
_cell.length_a   1.000
_cell.length_b   1.000
_cell.length_c   1.000
_cell.angle_alpha   90.00
_cell.angle_beta   90.00
_cell.angle_gamma   90.00
#
_symmetry.space_group_name_H-M   'P 1'
#
loop_
_entity.id
_entity.type
_entity.pdbx_description
1 polymer ?
#
loop_
_entity_poly.entity_id
_entity_poly.type
_entity_poly.pdbx_seq_one_letter_code
_entity_poly.pdbx_strand_id
1 'polypeptide(L)'
;MLALIEAAETRDMLHMTLPLLACALRQNPQNVQDMQSYRGYHLLALFLHRRMSLFDMLCLEIFFQMAACEASVSETQKVPEIQTITTPPAGVIHETSYDYLTLSKFDELSSVGSHGDMDDFSVLKDSLSHISELEHNEVQSSTSNCVVSSNADMVKHVLLDWTLWVMAPVSIQISLLGFLERLVSMHWYRNHNLTVLRRINLVQHLLITLQRGDVEVPVLEKLVVLLGVVLEDGFLGSELEQVVKFVIMTFDPPKLASRHQITRVDGKTCYCVEHVARDAY
;
A
#
# COMPACT_ATOMS: atom_id res chain seq x y z
N MET A 1 1.77 -10.92 24.35
CA MET A 1 1.67 -9.52 23.89
C MET A 1 0.23 -9.05 23.72
N LEU A 2 -0.63 -9.78 23.00
CA LEU A 2 -2.05 -9.37 22.83
C LEU A 2 -2.79 -9.15 24.17
N ALA A 3 -2.52 -9.98 25.19
CA ALA A 3 -3.07 -9.78 26.54
C ALA A 3 -2.69 -8.43 27.18
N LEU A 4 -1.54 -7.83 26.83
CA LEU A 4 -1.16 -6.51 27.33
C LEU A 4 -2.00 -5.40 26.68
N ILE A 5 -2.39 -5.58 25.41
CA ILE A 5 -3.29 -4.66 24.70
C ILE A 5 -4.71 -4.78 25.28
N GLU A 6 -5.16 -6.00 25.55
CA GLU A 6 -6.44 -6.24 26.23
C GLU A 6 -6.47 -5.56 27.62
N ALA A 7 -5.38 -5.68 28.39
CA ALA A 7 -5.25 -5.10 29.73
C ALA A 7 -4.94 -3.59 29.75
N ALA A 8 -4.75 -2.93 28.60
CA ALA A 8 -4.44 -1.52 28.56
C ALA A 8 -5.62 -0.68 29.04
N GLU A 9 -5.42 0.15 30.07
CA GLU A 9 -6.46 1.04 30.62
C GLU A 9 -6.21 2.52 30.31
N THR A 10 -4.97 2.86 29.91
CA THR A 10 -4.57 4.22 29.57
C THR A 10 -3.99 4.29 28.16
N ARG A 11 -3.99 5.50 27.59
CA ARG A 11 -3.35 5.77 26.29
C ARG A 11 -1.87 5.43 26.30
N ASP A 12 -1.16 5.77 27.38
CA ASP A 12 0.28 5.48 27.53
C ASP A 12 0.55 3.97 27.50
N MET A 13 -0.33 3.15 28.09
CA MET A 13 -0.19 1.69 28.02
C MET A 13 -0.34 1.18 26.57
N LEU A 14 -1.28 1.72 25.79
CA LEU A 14 -1.36 1.39 24.36
C LEU A 14 -0.12 1.86 23.59
N HIS A 15 0.35 3.08 23.86
CA HIS A 15 1.55 3.65 23.24
C HIS A 15 2.81 2.84 23.55
N MET A 16 2.86 2.13 24.67
CA MET A 16 3.97 1.23 25.00
C MET A 16 3.78 -0.17 24.40
N THR A 17 2.56 -0.71 24.43
CA THR A 17 2.29 -2.11 24.04
C THR A 17 2.21 -2.33 22.53
N LEU A 18 1.68 -1.36 21.77
CA LEU A 18 1.57 -1.47 20.32
C LEU A 18 2.95 -1.48 19.62
N PRO A 19 3.92 -0.60 19.95
CA PRO A 19 5.26 -0.69 19.39
C PRO A 19 5.98 -1.98 19.77
N LEU A 20 5.78 -2.49 21.00
CA LEU A 20 6.35 -3.77 21.41
C LEU A 20 5.81 -4.92 20.55
N LEU A 21 4.51 -4.93 20.27
CA LEU A 21 3.91 -5.89 19.34
C LEU A 21 4.51 -5.74 17.94
N ALA A 22 4.56 -4.51 17.41
CA ALA A 22 5.13 -4.25 16.08
C ALA A 22 6.59 -4.71 15.97
N CYS A 23 7.41 -4.43 16.98
CA CYS A 23 8.78 -4.92 17.07
C CYS A 23 8.86 -6.44 17.11
N ALA A 24 8.02 -7.11 17.91
CA ALA A 24 8.02 -8.57 18.00
C ALA A 24 7.60 -9.24 16.69
N LEU A 25 6.65 -8.68 15.96
CA LEU A 25 6.26 -9.19 14.64
C LEU A 25 7.37 -8.96 13.61
N ARG A 26 8.04 -7.80 13.65
CA ARG A 26 9.12 -7.47 12.70
C ARG A 26 10.39 -8.29 12.95
N GLN A 27 10.74 -8.55 14.20
CA GLN A 27 11.99 -9.24 14.56
C GLN A 27 11.92 -10.75 14.36
N ASN A 28 10.73 -11.36 14.43
CA ASN A 28 10.58 -12.79 14.32
C ASN A 28 9.40 -13.17 13.41
N PRO A 29 9.65 -13.71 12.20
CA PRO A 29 8.58 -14.10 11.29
C PRO A 29 7.71 -15.24 11.83
N GLN A 30 8.21 -16.04 12.78
CA GLN A 30 7.39 -17.04 13.46
C GLN A 30 6.23 -16.38 14.22
N ASN A 31 6.44 -15.21 14.82
CA ASN A 31 5.35 -14.49 15.50
C ASN A 31 4.25 -14.06 14.53
N VAL A 32 4.60 -13.72 13.28
CA VAL A 32 3.62 -13.42 12.23
C VAL A 32 2.84 -14.68 11.85
N GLN A 33 3.52 -15.82 11.69
CA GLN A 33 2.87 -17.11 11.42
C GLN A 33 1.97 -17.55 12.58
N ASP A 34 2.39 -17.34 13.81
CA ASP A 34 1.58 -17.64 15.00
C ASP A 34 0.34 -16.73 15.06
N MET A 35 0.50 -15.43 14.78
CA MET A 35 -0.63 -14.51 14.66
C MET A 35 -1.62 -14.94 13.59
N GLN A 36 -1.18 -15.54 12.48
CA GLN A 36 -2.07 -16.10 11.46
C GLN A 36 -2.75 -17.38 11.96
N SER A 37 -1.95 -18.33 12.45
CA SER A 37 -2.41 -19.67 12.87
C SER A 37 -3.43 -19.61 14.01
N TYR A 38 -3.22 -18.70 14.97
CA TYR A 38 -4.08 -18.54 16.14
C TYR A 38 -5.11 -17.41 15.98
N ARG A 39 -5.32 -16.89 14.76
CA ARG A 39 -6.23 -15.75 14.49
C ARG A 39 -5.92 -14.53 15.36
N GLY A 40 -4.66 -14.31 15.70
CA GLY A 40 -4.18 -13.22 16.54
C GLY A 40 -4.58 -11.83 16.03
N TYR A 41 -4.66 -11.61 14.70
CA TYR A 41 -5.14 -10.33 14.17
C TYR A 41 -6.64 -10.10 14.44
N HIS A 42 -7.46 -11.14 14.43
CA HIS A 42 -8.87 -11.02 14.80
C HIS A 42 -9.00 -10.70 16.29
N LEU A 43 -8.21 -11.38 17.14
CA LEU A 43 -8.15 -11.08 18.56
C LEU A 43 -7.68 -9.65 18.82
N LEU A 44 -6.68 -9.17 18.08
CA LEU A 44 -6.22 -7.79 18.15
C LEU A 44 -7.36 -6.81 17.85
N ALA A 45 -8.11 -7.01 16.76
CA ALA A 45 -9.28 -6.20 16.43
C ALA A 45 -10.33 -6.22 17.56
N LEU A 46 -10.65 -7.41 18.09
CA LEU A 46 -11.59 -7.58 19.19
C LEU A 46 -11.17 -6.85 20.49
N PHE A 47 -9.89 -6.88 20.83
CA PHE A 47 -9.39 -6.16 22.00
C PHE A 47 -9.44 -4.65 21.79
N LEU A 48 -9.17 -4.16 20.59
CA LEU A 48 -9.22 -2.74 20.27
C LEU A 48 -10.63 -2.15 20.28
N HIS A 49 -11.66 -2.94 19.96
CA HIS A 49 -13.05 -2.49 20.07
C HIS A 49 -13.35 -1.88 21.45
N ARG A 50 -12.84 -2.49 22.52
CA ARG A 50 -13.01 -2.01 23.90
C ARG A 50 -12.03 -0.91 24.32
N ARG A 51 -11.09 -0.56 23.44
CA ARG A 51 -10.00 0.39 23.70
C ARG A 51 -9.95 1.53 22.69
N MET A 52 -10.93 1.62 21.78
CA MET A 52 -10.93 2.62 20.72
C MET A 52 -10.94 4.05 21.26
N SER A 53 -11.51 4.29 22.44
CA SER A 53 -11.47 5.60 23.12
C SER A 53 -10.07 6.05 23.53
N LEU A 54 -9.12 5.11 23.67
CA LEU A 54 -7.72 5.38 24.00
C LEU A 54 -6.86 5.51 22.73
N PHE A 55 -7.36 5.03 21.59
CA PHE A 55 -6.65 4.93 20.31
C PHE A 55 -6.54 6.31 19.64
N ASP A 56 -5.34 6.65 19.20
CA ASP A 56 -5.04 7.92 18.53
C ASP A 56 -4.22 7.72 17.26
N MET A 57 -3.79 8.82 16.64
CA MET A 57 -3.02 8.78 15.39
C MET A 57 -1.71 8.02 15.52
N LEU A 58 -1.01 8.11 16.67
CA LEU A 58 0.23 7.37 16.88
C LEU A 58 -0.03 5.86 16.86
N CYS A 59 -1.12 5.42 17.48
CA CYS A 59 -1.53 4.02 17.43
C CYS A 59 -1.82 3.56 15.98
N LEU A 60 -2.46 4.42 15.18
CA LEU A 60 -2.74 4.14 13.76
C LEU A 60 -1.45 4.02 12.94
N GLU A 61 -0.49 4.91 13.14
CA GLU A 61 0.80 4.88 12.44
C GLU A 61 1.56 3.58 12.71
N ILE A 62 1.52 3.08 13.95
CA ILE A 62 2.11 1.78 14.30
C ILE A 62 1.43 0.65 13.51
N PHE A 63 0.12 0.71 13.29
CA PHE A 63 -0.59 -0.31 12.51
C PHE A 63 -0.21 -0.26 11.04
N PHE A 64 0.01 0.92 10.47
CA PHE A 64 0.53 1.06 9.12
C PHE A 64 1.91 0.42 8.98
N GLN A 65 2.80 0.62 9.96
CA GLN A 65 4.12 -0.02 9.99
C GLN A 65 4.05 -1.54 10.16
N MET A 66 3.01 -2.06 10.83
CA MET A 66 2.79 -3.50 10.95
C MET A 66 2.19 -4.12 9.68
N ALA A 67 1.46 -3.35 8.90
CA ALA A 67 0.79 -3.77 7.67
C ALA A 67 1.69 -3.68 6.43
N ALA A 68 2.58 -2.68 6.40
CA ALA A 68 3.40 -2.37 5.26
C ALA A 68 4.83 -1.96 5.65
N CYS A 69 5.78 -2.29 4.77
CA CYS A 69 7.17 -1.89 4.89
C CYS A 69 7.46 -0.74 3.94
N GLU A 70 8.24 0.25 4.41
CA GLU A 70 8.87 1.22 3.52
C GLU A 70 10.11 0.57 2.90
N ALA A 71 10.11 0.39 1.59
CA ALA A 71 11.28 -0.07 0.86
C ALA A 71 12.26 1.10 0.76
N SER A 72 13.36 1.03 1.52
CA SER A 72 14.53 1.85 1.26
C SER A 72 15.19 1.31 0.00
N VAL A 73 15.10 2.07 -1.09
CA VAL A 73 15.91 1.82 -2.27
C VAL A 73 17.32 2.23 -1.90
N SER A 74 18.14 1.28 -1.47
CA SER A 74 19.57 1.51 -1.47
C SER A 74 19.96 1.73 -2.93
N GLU A 75 20.13 2.98 -3.34
CA GLU A 75 20.95 3.27 -4.51
C GLU A 75 22.26 2.52 -4.28
N THR A 76 22.53 1.52 -5.12
CA THR A 76 23.80 0.82 -5.14
C THR A 76 24.84 1.91 -5.38
N GLN A 77 25.51 2.37 -4.33
CA GLN A 77 26.70 3.19 -4.45
C GLN A 77 27.65 2.40 -5.33
N LYS A 78 27.72 2.77 -6.61
CA LYS A 78 28.84 2.44 -7.48
C LYS A 78 30.05 3.09 -6.81
N VAL A 79 30.73 2.33 -5.98
CA VAL A 79 32.06 2.66 -5.48
C VAL A 79 32.92 2.94 -6.72
N PRO A 80 33.48 4.15 -6.90
CA PRO A 80 34.45 4.37 -7.95
C PRO A 80 35.69 3.55 -7.62
N GLU A 81 36.06 2.63 -8.51
CA GLU A 81 37.36 1.97 -8.49
C GLU A 81 38.46 3.04 -8.53
N ILE A 82 39.13 3.25 -7.39
CA ILE A 82 40.38 3.99 -7.36
C ILE A 82 41.50 2.97 -7.50
N GLN A 83 42.12 2.96 -8.68
CA GLN A 83 43.40 2.31 -8.92
C GLN A 83 44.53 3.16 -8.30
N THR A 84 45.36 2.60 -7.42
CA THR A 84 46.75 3.06 -7.24
C THR A 84 47.66 2.02 -6.58
N ILE A 85 48.48 1.42 -7.44
CA ILE A 85 49.87 0.91 -7.36
C ILE A 85 50.65 0.93 -6.02
N THR A 86 51.38 -0.20 -5.79
CA THR A 86 52.74 -0.41 -5.21
C THR A 86 52.93 -0.87 -3.73
N THR A 87 53.57 -2.04 -3.61
CA THR A 87 54.14 -2.79 -2.44
C THR A 87 55.59 -2.36 -2.08
N PRO A 88 56.32 -2.97 -1.10
CA PRO A 88 56.14 -3.31 0.35
C PRO A 88 57.43 -2.85 1.16
N PRO A 89 57.96 -3.46 2.27
CA PRO A 89 57.53 -4.54 3.18
C PRO A 89 57.77 -4.36 4.72
N ALA A 90 57.27 -5.36 5.48
CA ALA A 90 57.88 -6.05 6.65
C ALA A 90 57.14 -5.99 8.01
N GLY A 91 56.67 -7.17 8.46
CA GLY A 91 57.08 -7.75 9.74
C GLY A 91 56.11 -7.79 10.94
N VAL A 92 55.65 -9.02 11.25
CA VAL A 92 55.47 -9.63 12.61
C VAL A 92 54.06 -9.64 13.26
N ILE A 93 53.41 -10.83 13.14
CA ILE A 93 52.71 -11.69 14.15
C ILE A 93 51.57 -11.11 15.02
N HIS A 94 50.32 -11.63 14.87
CA HIS A 94 49.70 -12.62 15.79
C HIS A 94 48.33 -13.14 15.32
N GLU A 95 48.05 -14.39 15.69
CA GLU A 95 46.91 -15.26 15.31
C GLU A 95 45.61 -14.98 16.07
N THR A 96 44.47 -15.37 15.47
CA THR A 96 43.28 -16.07 16.06
C THR A 96 42.16 -16.08 14.99
N SER A 97 41.98 -17.16 14.21
CA SER A 97 41.09 -18.31 14.44
C SER A 97 39.58 -17.98 14.47
N TYR A 98 38.86 -18.22 13.36
CA TYR A 98 37.91 -19.34 13.15
C TYR A 98 37.05 -19.10 11.90
N ASP A 99 36.83 -20.20 11.17
CA ASP A 99 36.30 -20.31 9.81
C ASP A 99 34.82 -19.87 9.65
N TYR A 100 34.52 -19.16 8.54
CA TYR A 100 33.18 -19.19 7.94
C TYR A 100 33.25 -19.94 6.62
N LEU A 101 32.49 -21.02 6.57
CA LEU A 101 32.36 -21.93 5.45
C LEU A 101 31.76 -21.24 4.23
N THR A 102 32.54 -21.24 3.16
CA THR A 102 32.22 -21.40 1.75
C THR A 102 30.73 -21.62 1.39
N LEU A 103 30.17 -20.75 0.56
CA LEU A 103 29.14 -21.17 -0.40
C LEU A 103 29.32 -20.48 -1.77
N SER A 104 29.78 -21.33 -2.70
CA SER A 104 29.66 -21.32 -4.17
C SER A 104 29.98 -20.05 -4.97
N LYS A 105 31.21 -20.02 -5.49
CA LYS A 105 31.55 -19.42 -6.79
C LYS A 105 30.81 -20.15 -7.91
N PHE A 106 30.12 -19.40 -8.75
CA PHE A 106 29.91 -19.70 -10.16
C PHE A 106 30.41 -18.47 -10.91
N ASP A 107 31.54 -18.60 -11.61
CA ASP A 107 31.87 -17.68 -12.71
C ASP A 107 32.69 -18.46 -13.73
N GLU A 108 32.04 -18.69 -14.87
CA GLU A 108 32.59 -19.25 -16.09
C GLU A 108 33.35 -18.15 -16.85
N LEU A 109 34.65 -18.39 -17.02
CA LEU A 109 35.41 -18.37 -18.26
C LEU A 109 35.23 -17.25 -19.32
N SER A 110 36.39 -16.77 -19.75
CA SER A 110 36.79 -16.08 -21.01
C SER A 110 36.91 -14.55 -20.89
N SER A 111 38.09 -13.89 -20.90
CA SER A 111 39.40 -14.07 -21.55
C SER A 111 39.49 -13.60 -23.01
N VAL A 112 40.15 -12.44 -23.17
CA VAL A 112 41.07 -12.01 -24.26
C VAL A 112 40.50 -11.30 -25.52
N GLY A 113 41.11 -10.14 -25.80
CA GLY A 113 41.18 -9.49 -27.13
C GLY A 113 41.13 -7.95 -27.03
N SER A 114 42.23 -7.23 -26.72
CA SER A 114 43.31 -6.75 -27.61
C SER A 114 43.02 -5.44 -28.37
N HIS A 115 43.71 -4.39 -27.90
CA HIS A 115 44.36 -3.22 -28.55
C HIS A 115 44.15 -2.89 -30.05
N GLY A 116 43.94 -1.58 -30.31
CA GLY A 116 44.27 -0.82 -31.54
C GLY A 116 43.73 0.63 -31.43
N ASP A 117 44.60 1.65 -31.26
CA ASP A 117 45.05 2.68 -32.25
C ASP A 117 44.00 3.80 -32.49
N MET A 118 44.17 5.08 -32.09
CA MET A 118 45.07 6.21 -32.43
C MET A 118 44.37 7.30 -33.29
N ASP A 119 44.66 8.57 -32.96
CA ASP A 119 44.34 9.87 -33.61
C ASP A 119 42.86 10.37 -33.53
N ASP A 120 42.52 11.66 -33.37
CA ASP A 120 43.14 12.94 -33.77
C ASP A 120 42.51 14.15 -33.03
N PHE A 121 43.22 15.27 -33.06
CA PHE A 121 43.04 16.61 -32.47
C PHE A 121 41.61 17.19 -32.30
N SER A 122 41.38 17.87 -31.16
CA SER A 122 41.08 19.31 -31.19
C SER A 122 41.37 19.99 -29.85
N VAL A 123 42.26 20.97 -29.93
CA VAL A 123 42.62 21.93 -28.90
C VAL A 123 41.47 22.92 -28.71
N LEU A 124 40.96 23.06 -27.50
CA LEU A 124 40.35 24.30 -27.05
C LEU A 124 40.81 24.61 -25.63
N LYS A 125 41.31 25.83 -25.52
CA LYS A 125 42.23 26.36 -24.53
C LYS A 125 41.45 27.10 -23.44
N ASP A 126 41.81 26.78 -22.20
CA ASP A 126 41.82 27.59 -20.98
C ASP A 126 40.76 28.70 -20.79
N SER A 127 39.93 28.55 -19.75
CA SER A 127 40.09 29.29 -18.48
C SER A 127 38.77 29.43 -17.73
N LEU A 128 38.73 28.72 -16.61
CA LEU A 128 38.13 29.06 -15.32
C LEU A 128 37.40 30.42 -15.22
N SER A 129 36.10 30.38 -14.95
CA SER A 129 35.50 31.26 -13.94
C SER A 129 34.34 30.55 -13.24
N HIS A 130 34.59 30.24 -11.96
CA HIS A 130 33.57 29.92 -10.98
C HIS A 130 32.68 31.15 -10.75
N ILE A 131 31.38 31.06 -11.00
CA ILE A 131 30.36 31.70 -10.16
C ILE A 131 29.16 30.74 -10.10
N SER A 132 28.97 30.16 -8.92
CA SER A 132 27.76 29.46 -8.52
C SER A 132 26.76 30.52 -8.07
N GLU A 133 25.63 30.64 -8.77
CA GLU A 133 24.43 31.31 -8.27
C GLU A 133 23.24 30.37 -8.49
N LEU A 134 23.05 29.51 -7.50
CA LEU A 134 21.76 29.21 -6.86
C LEU A 134 20.50 29.28 -7.75
N GLU A 135 20.21 28.18 -8.42
CA GLU A 135 18.83 27.73 -8.59
C GLU A 135 18.65 26.40 -7.87
N HIS A 136 18.71 26.45 -6.53
CA HIS A 136 18.10 25.43 -5.70
C HIS A 136 16.58 25.69 -5.74
N ASN A 137 15.96 25.43 -6.89
CA ASN A 137 14.58 24.99 -6.86
C ASN A 137 14.64 23.62 -6.19
N GLU A 138 14.55 23.66 -4.87
CA GLU A 138 14.17 22.58 -4.00
C GLU A 138 12.76 22.18 -4.42
N VAL A 139 12.66 21.54 -5.60
CA VAL A 139 11.66 20.52 -5.83
C VAL A 139 12.00 19.52 -4.75
N GLN A 140 11.33 19.71 -3.61
CA GLN A 140 11.11 18.66 -2.65
C GLN A 140 10.47 17.55 -3.46
N SER A 141 11.31 16.73 -4.09
CA SER A 141 10.93 15.42 -4.55
C SER A 141 10.46 14.78 -3.26
N SER A 142 9.14 14.78 -3.09
CA SER A 142 8.49 13.94 -2.11
C SER A 142 9.02 12.56 -2.41
N THR A 143 10.08 12.16 -1.70
CA THR A 143 10.63 10.81 -1.73
C THR A 143 9.43 9.97 -1.38
N SER A 144 8.81 9.44 -2.42
CA SER A 144 7.55 8.75 -2.29
C SER A 144 7.98 7.42 -1.70
N ASN A 145 8.11 7.39 -0.37
CA ASN A 145 8.61 6.24 0.35
C ASN A 145 7.83 5.05 -0.16
N CYS A 146 8.56 4.07 -0.68
CA CYS A 146 7.96 3.08 -1.53
C CYS A 146 7.30 2.04 -0.63
N VAL A 147 5.98 2.15 -0.41
CA VAL A 147 5.26 1.33 0.56
C VAL A 147 4.81 0.01 -0.07
N VAL A 148 5.29 -1.11 0.49
CA VAL A 148 4.89 -2.47 0.09
C VAL A 148 4.03 -3.08 1.19
N SER A 149 2.86 -3.61 0.83
CA SER A 149 2.05 -4.41 1.75
C SER A 149 2.81 -5.67 2.15
N SER A 150 3.28 -5.76 3.40
CA SER A 150 4.09 -6.86 3.91
C SER A 150 3.28 -7.85 4.76
N ASN A 151 2.11 -7.44 5.25
CA ASN A 151 1.28 -8.24 6.14
C ASN A 151 -0.21 -8.14 5.78
N ALA A 152 -0.63 -8.97 4.83
CA ALA A 152 -1.99 -8.96 4.29
C ALA A 152 -3.07 -9.30 5.34
N ASP A 153 -2.74 -10.11 6.35
CA ASP A 153 -3.69 -10.46 7.42
C ASP A 153 -3.96 -9.29 8.36
N MET A 154 -2.94 -8.46 8.66
CA MET A 154 -3.15 -7.21 9.38
C MET A 154 -4.11 -6.29 8.60
N VAL A 155 -3.88 -6.15 7.28
CA VAL A 155 -4.77 -5.33 6.44
C VAL A 155 -6.18 -5.89 6.46
N LYS A 156 -6.34 -7.18 6.18
CA LYS A 156 -7.64 -7.84 6.07
C LYS A 156 -8.46 -7.83 7.36
N HIS A 157 -7.81 -8.16 8.48
CA HIS A 157 -8.51 -8.48 9.72
C HIS A 157 -8.56 -7.31 10.71
N VAL A 158 -7.73 -6.28 10.51
CA VAL A 158 -7.73 -5.10 11.36
C VAL A 158 -8.04 -3.85 10.55
N LEU A 159 -7.28 -3.56 9.49
CA LEU A 159 -7.44 -2.30 8.74
C LEU A 159 -8.74 -2.23 7.90
N LEU A 160 -9.23 -3.37 7.40
CA LEU A 160 -10.48 -3.45 6.65
C LEU A 160 -11.70 -3.80 7.53
N ASP A 161 -11.52 -3.98 8.84
CA ASP A 161 -12.64 -4.21 9.76
C ASP A 161 -13.33 -2.89 10.12
N TRP A 162 -14.30 -2.49 9.32
CA TRP A 162 -15.03 -1.25 9.58
C TRP A 162 -15.84 -1.27 10.88
N THR A 163 -16.18 -2.45 11.41
CA THR A 163 -16.88 -2.51 12.70
C THR A 163 -16.01 -1.94 13.81
N LEU A 164 -14.69 -2.06 13.70
CA LEU A 164 -13.72 -1.45 14.60
C LEU A 164 -13.65 0.07 14.37
N TRP A 165 -13.47 0.50 13.12
CA TRP A 165 -13.15 1.89 12.78
C TRP A 165 -14.33 2.86 12.86
N VAL A 166 -15.58 2.39 12.81
CA VAL A 166 -16.77 3.24 13.00
C VAL A 166 -16.74 3.98 14.35
N MET A 167 -16.07 3.41 15.36
CA MET A 167 -15.94 3.99 16.71
C MET A 167 -14.80 5.01 16.83
N ALA A 168 -13.93 5.12 15.82
CA ALA A 168 -12.80 6.04 15.83
C ALA A 168 -13.22 7.45 15.37
N PRO A 169 -12.53 8.52 15.79
CA PRO A 169 -12.71 9.85 15.22
C PRO A 169 -12.54 9.85 13.69
N VAL A 170 -13.31 10.69 13.00
CA VAL A 170 -13.30 10.84 11.53
C VAL A 170 -11.88 11.02 10.99
N SER A 171 -11.04 11.81 11.67
CA SER A 171 -9.66 12.01 11.24
C SER A 171 -8.88 10.69 11.12
N ILE A 172 -9.03 9.78 12.09
CA ILE A 172 -8.40 8.45 12.08
C ILE A 172 -8.96 7.62 10.91
N GLN A 173 -10.27 7.65 10.70
CA GLN A 173 -10.91 6.95 9.58
C GLN A 173 -10.39 7.45 8.22
N ILE A 174 -10.28 8.77 8.04
CA ILE A 174 -9.74 9.38 6.81
C ILE A 174 -8.27 9.00 6.61
N SER A 175 -7.45 9.04 7.67
CA SER A 175 -6.04 8.62 7.61
C SER A 175 -5.89 7.14 7.24
N LEU A 176 -6.75 6.27 7.76
CA LEU A 176 -6.79 4.85 7.40
C LEU A 176 -7.07 4.65 5.91
N LEU A 177 -8.11 5.30 5.38
CA LEU A 177 -8.44 5.23 3.96
C LEU A 177 -7.35 5.85 3.08
N GLY A 178 -6.74 6.96 3.53
CA GLY A 178 -5.60 7.56 2.86
C GLY A 178 -4.37 6.64 2.80
N PHE A 179 -4.14 5.82 3.83
CA PHE A 179 -3.11 4.78 3.77
C PHE A 179 -3.44 3.70 2.73
N LEU A 180 -4.68 3.19 2.70
CA LEU A 180 -5.10 2.20 1.70
C LEU A 180 -4.99 2.75 0.28
N GLU A 181 -5.37 4.01 0.07
CA GLU A 181 -5.23 4.72 -1.21
C GLU A 181 -3.76 4.82 -1.63
N ARG A 182 -2.85 5.16 -0.70
CA ARG A 182 -1.41 5.18 -1.00
C ARG A 182 -0.88 3.80 -1.43
N LEU A 183 -1.36 2.70 -0.84
CA LEU A 183 -0.95 1.35 -1.24
C LEU A 183 -1.30 1.04 -2.70
N VAL A 184 -2.44 1.52 -3.19
CA VAL A 184 -2.91 1.28 -4.56
C VAL A 184 -2.56 2.40 -5.55
N SER A 185 -2.10 3.56 -5.09
CA SER A 185 -1.73 4.68 -5.98
C SER A 185 -0.24 4.67 -6.37
N MET A 186 0.64 4.15 -5.50
CA MET A 186 2.10 4.28 -5.68
C MET A 186 2.65 3.37 -6.79
N HIS A 187 3.12 3.97 -7.88
CA HIS A 187 3.42 3.29 -9.16
C HIS A 187 4.40 2.11 -9.08
N TRP A 188 5.37 2.11 -8.16
CA TRP A 188 6.41 1.07 -8.14
C TRP A 188 5.90 -0.28 -7.63
N TYR A 189 4.97 -0.28 -6.67
CA TYR A 189 4.40 -1.50 -6.10
C TYR A 189 2.88 -1.59 -6.26
N ARG A 190 2.25 -0.65 -6.97
CA ARG A 190 0.81 -0.60 -7.22
C ARG A 190 0.24 -1.96 -7.65
N ASN A 191 0.79 -2.56 -8.70
CA ASN A 191 0.26 -3.84 -9.22
C ASN A 191 0.39 -4.98 -8.20
N HIS A 192 1.51 -5.03 -7.47
CA HIS A 192 1.73 -6.03 -6.43
C HIS A 192 0.77 -5.83 -5.26
N ASN A 193 0.74 -4.61 -4.70
CA ASN A 193 -0.13 -4.24 -3.59
C ASN A 193 -1.60 -4.47 -3.95
N LEU A 194 -2.03 -4.01 -5.12
CA LEU A 194 -3.40 -4.22 -5.59
C LEU A 194 -3.70 -5.71 -5.75
N THR A 195 -2.79 -6.52 -6.30
CA THR A 195 -2.97 -7.98 -6.38
C THR A 195 -3.17 -8.59 -4.99
N VAL A 196 -2.39 -8.19 -3.99
CA VAL A 196 -2.54 -8.67 -2.61
C VAL A 196 -3.86 -8.22 -2.00
N LEU A 197 -4.24 -6.95 -2.19
CA LEU A 197 -5.47 -6.36 -1.68
C LEU A 197 -6.73 -6.99 -2.32
N ARG A 198 -6.67 -7.33 -3.62
CA ARG A 198 -7.74 -8.05 -4.31
C ARG A 198 -7.91 -9.46 -3.76
N ARG A 199 -6.82 -10.16 -3.43
CA ARG A 199 -6.89 -11.51 -2.80
C ARG A 199 -7.57 -11.50 -1.44
N ILE A 200 -7.55 -10.38 -0.73
CA ILE A 200 -8.27 -10.21 0.54
C ILE A 200 -9.65 -9.55 0.36
N ASN A 201 -10.15 -9.43 -0.87
CA ASN A 201 -11.45 -8.87 -1.24
C ASN A 201 -11.60 -7.38 -0.88
N LEU A 202 -10.59 -6.54 -1.18
CA LEU A 202 -10.66 -5.10 -0.93
C LEU A 202 -11.98 -4.46 -1.43
N VAL A 203 -12.34 -4.69 -2.70
CA VAL A 203 -13.54 -4.10 -3.31
C VAL A 203 -14.79 -4.45 -2.50
N GLN A 204 -14.94 -5.71 -2.10
CA GLN A 204 -16.07 -6.13 -1.27
C GLN A 204 -16.13 -5.39 0.07
N HIS A 205 -15.01 -5.23 0.77
CA HIS A 205 -14.96 -4.52 2.06
C HIS A 205 -15.35 -3.05 1.89
N LEU A 206 -14.87 -2.39 0.82
CA LEU A 206 -15.21 -1.00 0.51
C LEU A 206 -16.71 -0.85 0.21
N LEU A 207 -17.28 -1.72 -0.62
CA LEU A 207 -18.70 -1.69 -0.96
C LEU A 207 -19.59 -1.95 0.26
N ILE A 208 -19.26 -2.94 1.09
CA ILE A 208 -20.00 -3.21 2.34
C ILE A 208 -19.95 -1.99 3.26
N THR A 209 -18.81 -1.32 3.34
CA THR A 209 -18.65 -0.11 4.16
C THR A 209 -19.51 1.04 3.62
N LEU A 210 -19.55 1.24 2.30
CA LEU A 210 -20.40 2.25 1.67
C LEU A 210 -21.91 2.01 1.90
N GLN A 211 -22.34 0.77 2.13
CA GLN A 211 -23.75 0.46 2.44
C GLN A 211 -24.14 0.76 3.88
N ARG A 212 -23.19 1.12 4.74
CA ARG A 212 -23.48 1.39 6.14
C ARG A 212 -24.06 2.78 6.33
N GLY A 213 -25.12 2.88 7.13
CA GLY A 213 -25.77 4.15 7.46
C GLY A 213 -25.10 4.95 8.59
N ASP A 214 -24.00 4.46 9.14
CA ASP A 214 -23.26 5.05 10.26
C ASP A 214 -21.89 5.64 9.86
N VAL A 215 -21.67 5.84 8.57
CA VAL A 215 -20.43 6.40 8.01
C VAL A 215 -20.65 7.87 7.67
N GLU A 216 -19.76 8.73 8.16
CA GLU A 216 -19.85 10.16 7.89
C GLU A 216 -19.54 10.50 6.42
N VAL A 217 -20.18 11.56 5.89
CA VAL A 217 -20.02 12.02 4.50
C VAL A 217 -18.56 12.15 4.05
N PRO A 218 -17.64 12.84 4.78
CA PRO A 218 -16.24 12.94 4.34
C PRO A 218 -15.55 11.57 4.20
N VAL A 219 -15.98 10.58 4.97
CA VAL A 219 -15.45 9.21 4.92
C VAL A 219 -16.02 8.45 3.72
N LEU A 220 -17.30 8.62 3.42
CA LEU A 220 -17.93 8.09 2.19
C LEU A 220 -17.25 8.66 0.94
N GLU A 221 -17.00 9.97 0.90
CA GLU A 221 -16.27 10.61 -0.19
C GLU A 221 -14.89 9.97 -0.38
N LYS A 222 -14.15 9.76 0.72
CA LYS A 222 -12.83 9.13 0.67
C LYS A 222 -12.89 7.65 0.23
N LEU A 223 -13.92 6.90 0.62
CA LEU A 223 -14.16 5.53 0.15
C LEU A 223 -14.43 5.47 -1.36
N VAL A 224 -15.22 6.41 -1.88
CA VAL A 224 -15.52 6.50 -3.33
C VAL A 224 -14.26 6.85 -4.11
N VAL A 225 -13.43 7.78 -3.61
CA VAL A 225 -12.12 8.09 -4.21
C VAL A 225 -11.24 6.85 -4.27
N LEU A 226 -11.13 6.10 -3.17
CA LEU A 226 -10.35 4.85 -3.13
C LEU A 226 -10.87 3.80 -4.13
N LEU A 227 -12.18 3.60 -4.23
CA LEU A 227 -12.76 2.73 -5.25
C LEU A 227 -12.47 3.22 -6.68
N GLY A 228 -12.49 4.54 -6.89
CA GLY A 228 -12.11 5.17 -8.15
C GLY A 228 -10.67 4.82 -8.54
N VAL A 229 -9.73 4.94 -7.60
CA VAL A 229 -8.33 4.54 -7.83
C VAL A 229 -8.22 3.06 -8.18
N VAL A 230 -8.92 2.17 -7.47
CA VAL A 230 -8.94 0.73 -7.79
C VAL A 230 -9.54 0.45 -9.18
N LEU A 231 -10.53 1.24 -9.60
CA LEU A 231 -11.19 1.12 -10.90
C LEU A 231 -10.29 1.53 -12.07
N GLU A 232 -9.27 2.37 -11.87
CA GLU A 232 -8.32 2.74 -12.92
C GLU A 232 -7.62 1.51 -13.53
N ASP A 233 -7.37 0.46 -12.73
CA ASP A 233 -6.81 -0.82 -13.20
C ASP A 233 -7.87 -1.78 -13.75
N GLY A 234 -9.14 -1.37 -13.75
CA GLY A 234 -10.30 -2.18 -14.13
C GLY A 234 -10.68 -3.23 -13.08
N PHE A 235 -11.98 -3.47 -12.90
CA PHE A 235 -12.46 -4.54 -12.02
C PHE A 235 -12.32 -5.91 -12.67
N LEU A 236 -11.98 -6.91 -11.87
CA LEU A 236 -12.12 -8.33 -12.22
C LEU A 236 -13.61 -8.68 -12.36
N GLY A 237 -13.94 -9.75 -13.10
CA GLY A 237 -15.33 -10.20 -13.26
C GLY A 237 -16.07 -10.39 -11.93
N SER A 238 -15.41 -11.00 -10.94
CA SER A 238 -15.97 -11.18 -9.59
C SER A 238 -16.17 -9.86 -8.82
N GLU A 239 -15.31 -8.87 -9.03
CA GLU A 239 -15.44 -7.54 -8.42
C GLU A 239 -16.59 -6.76 -9.08
N LEU A 240 -16.72 -6.87 -10.41
CA LEU A 240 -17.82 -6.28 -11.15
C LEU A 240 -19.17 -6.86 -10.71
N GLU A 241 -19.26 -8.17 -10.48
CA GLU A 241 -20.47 -8.79 -9.92
C GLU A 241 -20.82 -8.21 -8.54
N GLN A 242 -19.82 -7.98 -7.68
CA GLN A 242 -20.03 -7.34 -6.37
C GLN A 242 -20.55 -5.90 -6.53
N VAL A 243 -19.98 -5.13 -7.45
CA VAL A 243 -20.43 -3.76 -7.75
C VAL A 243 -21.85 -3.74 -8.30
N VAL A 244 -22.17 -4.63 -9.24
CA VAL A 244 -23.53 -4.75 -9.80
C VAL A 244 -24.53 -5.10 -8.70
N LYS A 245 -24.20 -6.08 -7.85
CA LYS A 245 -25.04 -6.45 -6.71
C LYS A 245 -25.21 -5.29 -5.74
N PHE A 246 -24.14 -4.56 -5.44
CA PHE A 246 -24.20 -3.34 -4.63
C PHE A 246 -25.16 -2.32 -5.25
N VAL A 247 -25.03 -2.02 -6.55
CA VAL A 247 -25.89 -1.04 -7.22
C VAL A 247 -27.37 -1.45 -7.16
N ILE A 248 -27.66 -2.73 -7.42
CA ILE A 248 -29.03 -3.26 -7.36
C ILE A 248 -29.61 -3.17 -5.94
N MET A 249 -28.82 -3.54 -4.93
CA MET A 249 -29.29 -3.54 -3.54
C MET A 249 -29.41 -2.13 -2.96
N THR A 250 -28.56 -1.19 -3.39
CA THR A 250 -28.50 0.16 -2.84
C THR A 250 -29.49 1.11 -3.51
N PHE A 251 -29.68 1.00 -4.82
CA PHE A 251 -30.45 1.98 -5.60
C PHE A 251 -31.82 1.50 -6.08
N ASP A 252 -32.29 0.32 -5.62
CA ASP A 252 -33.55 -0.36 -6.02
C ASP A 252 -33.88 -0.10 -7.49
N PRO A 253 -33.21 -0.81 -8.42
CA PRO A 253 -33.15 -0.41 -9.82
C PRO A 253 -34.57 -0.23 -10.36
N PRO A 254 -34.81 0.81 -11.17
CA PRO A 254 -36.15 1.09 -11.68
C PRO A 254 -36.72 -0.18 -12.29
N LYS A 255 -37.81 -0.67 -11.68
CA LYS A 255 -38.55 -1.83 -12.20
C LYS A 255 -38.81 -1.54 -13.66
N LEU A 256 -38.23 -2.35 -14.56
CA LEU A 256 -38.53 -2.30 -15.98
C LEU A 256 -40.05 -2.30 -16.08
N ALA A 257 -40.65 -1.15 -16.41
CA ALA A 257 -42.09 -1.04 -16.54
C ALA A 257 -42.49 -2.17 -17.47
N SER A 258 -43.32 -3.08 -16.96
CA SER A 258 -43.71 -4.29 -17.68
C SER A 258 -44.10 -3.85 -19.07
N ARG A 259 -43.38 -4.37 -20.08
CA ARG A 259 -43.67 -4.17 -21.49
C ARG A 259 -45.17 -4.38 -21.63
N HIS A 260 -45.93 -3.28 -21.76
CA HIS A 260 -47.38 -3.34 -21.73
C HIS A 260 -47.76 -4.33 -22.82
N GLN A 261 -48.49 -5.39 -22.45
CA GLN A 261 -49.01 -6.33 -23.43
C GLN A 261 -49.82 -5.51 -24.42
N ILE A 262 -49.30 -5.42 -25.64
CA ILE A 262 -50.02 -4.85 -26.76
C ILE A 262 -51.12 -5.87 -27.09
N THR A 263 -52.30 -5.71 -26.50
CA THR A 263 -53.51 -6.29 -27.07
C THR A 263 -53.74 -5.58 -28.39
N ARG A 264 -53.46 -6.30 -29.48
CA ARG A 264 -53.86 -5.92 -30.84
C ARG A 264 -55.38 -5.79 -30.86
N VAL A 265 -55.87 -4.57 -30.97
CA VAL A 265 -57.20 -4.28 -31.54
C VAL A 265 -56.95 -3.52 -32.82
N ASP A 266 -57.18 -4.22 -33.93
CA ASP A 266 -57.32 -3.72 -35.30
C ASP A 266 -56.48 -2.51 -35.75
N GLY A 267 -55.33 -2.81 -36.35
CA GLY A 267 -55.02 -2.24 -37.67
C GLY A 267 -54.34 -0.88 -37.76
N LYS A 268 -53.94 -0.20 -36.68
CA LYS A 268 -53.08 1.00 -36.77
C LYS A 268 -52.03 1.05 -35.66
N THR A 269 -50.75 1.00 -36.06
CA THR A 269 -49.61 1.22 -35.17
C THR A 269 -49.57 2.70 -34.77
N CYS A 270 -49.83 3.00 -33.50
CA CYS A 270 -49.61 4.34 -32.94
C CYS A 270 -48.32 4.31 -32.12
N TYR A 271 -47.33 5.13 -32.49
CA TYR A 271 -46.12 5.33 -31.71
C TYR A 271 -46.43 6.35 -30.61
N CYS A 272 -46.20 5.99 -29.34
CA CYS A 272 -46.13 6.97 -28.26
C CYS A 272 -44.70 7.54 -28.26
N VAL A 273 -44.56 8.84 -28.49
CA VAL A 273 -43.33 9.58 -28.24
C VAL A 273 -43.32 9.92 -26.75
N GLU A 274 -42.48 9.24 -25.96
CA GLU A 274 -42.29 9.60 -24.56
C GLU A 274 -41.50 10.91 -24.47
N HIS A 275 -42.20 11.98 -24.09
CA HIS A 275 -41.58 13.19 -23.58
C HIS A 275 -41.07 12.90 -22.17
N VAL A 276 -39.76 12.79 -22.01
CA VAL A 276 -39.10 12.79 -20.70
C VAL A 276 -39.17 14.21 -20.16
N ALA A 277 -40.13 14.47 -19.27
CA ALA A 277 -40.11 15.65 -18.41
C ALA A 277 -39.03 15.45 -17.33
N ARG A 278 -38.02 16.32 -17.36
CA ARG A 278 -37.13 16.55 -16.22
C ARG A 278 -37.94 17.27 -15.15
N ASP A 279 -38.11 16.63 -14.00
CA ASP A 279 -38.46 17.34 -12.78
C ASP A 279 -37.30 17.26 -11.80
N ALA A 280 -36.83 18.46 -11.46
CA ALA A 280 -35.87 18.76 -10.43
C ALA A 280 -36.59 18.82 -9.08
N TYR A 281 -35.98 18.22 -8.05
CA TYR A 281 -35.96 18.72 -6.67
C TYR A 281 -34.71 18.17 -5.99
#